data_AF-A0A7G5ZHM9-F1
#
_entry.id   AF-A0A7G5ZHM9-F1
#
_cell.length_a   1.000
_cell.length_b   1.000
_cell.length_c   1.000
_cell.angle_alpha   90.00
_cell.angle_beta   90.00
_cell.angle_gamma   90.00
#
_symmetry.space_group_name_H-M   'P 1'
#
loop_
_entity.id
_entity.type
_entity.pdbx_description
1 polymer ?
#
loop_
_entity_poly.entity_id
_entity_poly.type
_entity_poly.pdbx_seq_one_letter_code
_entity_poly.pdbx_strand_id
1 'polypeptide(L)'
;MIKTIQEVYRHCGQTGAWYGIEIARFDQRNFMNDTVLHTVCSWGDFAAVKVLVAAGADVNARGDRGATPLFNAVMGGNPEVVSFLLKAGADPRIPNGYERQVVDYARNVSASDAIVGLLVKAAGTKERKR
;
A
#
# COMPACT_ATOMS: atom_id res chain seq x y z
N MET A 1 -18.54 -13.53 -17.94
CA MET A 1 -18.64 -12.22 -17.27
C MET A 1 -17.25 -11.80 -16.78
N ILE A 2 -16.27 -11.75 -17.69
CA ILE A 2 -14.88 -11.34 -17.44
C ILE A 2 -14.58 -10.26 -18.49
N LYS A 3 -15.23 -9.11 -18.37
CA LYS A 3 -15.03 -7.98 -19.30
C LYS A 3 -14.28 -6.80 -18.68
N THR A 4 -13.87 -6.87 -17.43
CA THR A 4 -13.59 -5.63 -16.68
C THR A 4 -12.11 -5.32 -16.45
N ILE A 5 -11.19 -6.28 -16.59
CA ILE A 5 -9.79 -6.07 -16.16
C ILE A 5 -8.92 -5.47 -17.29
N GLN A 6 -9.11 -5.90 -18.54
CA GLN A 6 -8.35 -5.35 -19.67
C GLN A 6 -8.76 -3.92 -20.05
N GLU A 7 -9.96 -3.47 -19.70
CA GLU A 7 -10.41 -2.09 -19.97
C GLU A 7 -9.86 -1.08 -18.96
N VAL A 8 -9.68 -1.48 -17.68
CA VAL A 8 -9.04 -0.62 -16.67
C VAL A 8 -7.59 -0.31 -17.05
N TYR A 9 -6.89 -1.26 -17.67
CA TYR A 9 -5.50 -1.08 -18.13
C TYR A 9 -5.33 -0.22 -19.38
N ARG A 10 -6.41 0.10 -20.12
CA ARG A 10 -6.33 0.94 -21.33
C ARG A 10 -6.25 2.44 -21.02
N HIS A 11 -6.38 2.86 -19.76
CA HIS A 11 -6.43 4.30 -19.40
C HIS A 11 -5.15 4.87 -18.75
N CYS A 12 -4.19 4.06 -18.33
CA CYS A 12 -2.90 4.56 -17.85
C CYS A 12 -1.86 4.53 -18.97
N GLY A 13 -1.83 5.62 -19.75
CA GLY A 13 -0.94 5.81 -20.90
C GLY A 13 0.55 5.94 -20.60
N GLN A 14 1.05 5.56 -19.43
CA GLN A 14 2.48 5.56 -19.11
C GLN A 14 2.82 4.51 -18.06
N THR A 15 3.39 3.37 -18.50
CA THR A 15 4.44 2.59 -17.81
C THR A 15 4.61 1.28 -18.56
N GLY A 16 5.60 1.23 -19.45
CA GLY A 16 5.99 0.02 -20.16
C GLY A 16 6.43 -1.10 -19.19
N ALA A 17 6.28 -2.33 -19.68
CA ALA A 17 6.85 -3.58 -19.18
C ALA A 17 6.27 -4.23 -17.91
N TRP A 18 5.57 -3.54 -17.01
CA TRP A 18 5.07 -4.17 -15.76
C TRP A 18 3.65 -4.74 -15.84
N TYR A 19 2.87 -4.41 -16.87
CA TYR A 19 1.47 -4.87 -17.02
C TYR A 19 1.31 -6.26 -17.67
N GLY A 20 2.38 -7.05 -17.71
CA GLY A 20 2.34 -8.49 -18.03
C GLY A 20 2.15 -9.38 -16.79
N ILE A 21 1.89 -8.81 -15.61
CA ILE A 21 1.63 -9.58 -14.39
C ILE A 21 0.25 -10.21 -14.54
N GLU A 22 0.23 -11.48 -14.92
CA GLU A 22 -0.91 -12.32 -14.58
C GLU A 22 -1.19 -12.13 -13.09
N ILE A 23 -2.46 -11.86 -12.76
CA ILE A 23 -2.97 -11.76 -11.38
C ILE A 23 -2.58 -13.01 -10.55
N ALA A 24 -2.10 -14.08 -11.19
CA ALA A 24 -1.53 -15.26 -10.57
C ALA A 24 -0.15 -15.07 -9.88
N ARG A 25 0.56 -13.95 -10.09
CA ARG A 25 1.93 -13.75 -9.56
C ARG A 25 2.19 -12.35 -8.95
N PHE A 26 1.21 -11.80 -8.22
CA PHE A 26 1.36 -10.50 -7.53
C PHE A 26 2.32 -10.55 -6.31
N ASP A 27 2.73 -11.75 -5.91
CA ASP A 27 3.70 -12.03 -4.86
C ASP A 27 5.16 -11.83 -5.31
N GLN A 28 5.39 -11.65 -6.62
CA GLN A 28 6.71 -11.36 -7.16
C GLN A 28 7.29 -10.09 -6.56
N ARG A 29 8.60 -10.15 -6.32
CA ARG A 29 9.39 -9.07 -5.73
C ARG A 29 10.35 -8.51 -6.76
N ASN A 30 10.49 -7.19 -6.79
CA ASN A 30 11.49 -6.53 -7.63
C ASN A 30 12.89 -6.60 -7.00
N PHE A 31 13.89 -5.98 -7.63
CA PHE A 31 15.27 -5.92 -7.13
C PHE A 31 15.43 -5.17 -5.80
N MET A 32 14.44 -4.35 -5.42
CA MET A 32 14.36 -3.68 -4.11
C MET A 32 13.55 -4.51 -3.10
N ASN A 33 13.21 -5.76 -3.43
CA ASN A 33 12.40 -6.65 -2.60
C ASN A 33 10.92 -6.23 -2.47
N ASP A 34 10.47 -5.23 -3.21
CA ASP A 34 9.09 -4.72 -3.18
C ASP A 34 8.14 -5.61 -3.98
N THR A 35 6.94 -5.85 -3.44
CA THR A 35 5.84 -6.52 -4.17
C THR A 35 5.10 -5.54 -5.07
N VAL A 36 4.26 -6.06 -5.97
CA VAL A 36 3.40 -5.22 -6.83
C VAL A 36 2.55 -4.23 -6.02
N LEU A 37 2.07 -4.66 -4.85
CA LEU A 37 1.28 -3.81 -3.95
C LEU A 37 2.07 -2.59 -3.45
N HIS A 38 3.37 -2.73 -3.17
CA HIS A 38 4.22 -1.60 -2.76
C HIS A 38 4.28 -0.52 -3.85
N THR A 39 4.48 -0.93 -5.10
CA THR A 39 4.62 -0.02 -6.23
C THR A 39 3.32 0.75 -6.47
N VAL A 40 2.18 0.06 -6.57
CA VAL A 40 0.90 0.72 -6.84
C VAL A 40 0.44 1.62 -5.69
N CYS A 41 0.79 1.27 -4.44
CA CYS A 41 0.54 2.12 -3.28
C CYS A 41 1.37 3.41 -3.34
N SER A 42 2.63 3.33 -3.79
CA SER A 42 3.47 4.52 -3.99
C SER A 42 2.95 5.44 -5.08
N TRP A 43 2.34 4.87 -6.13
CA TRP A 43 1.77 5.65 -7.24
C TRP A 43 0.39 6.22 -6.95
N GLY A 44 -0.31 5.69 -5.94
CA GLY A 44 -1.68 6.11 -5.63
C GLY A 44 -2.74 5.48 -6.52
N ASP A 45 -2.42 4.42 -7.26
CA ASP A 45 -3.38 3.74 -8.14
C ASP A 45 -4.40 2.93 -7.32
N PHE A 46 -5.46 3.60 -6.90
CA PHE A 46 -6.49 3.03 -6.05
C PHE A 46 -7.23 1.84 -6.70
N ALA A 47 -7.37 1.85 -8.02
CA ALA A 47 -8.03 0.76 -8.74
C ALA A 47 -7.15 -0.50 -8.70
N ALA A 48 -5.85 -0.36 -8.98
CA ALA A 48 -4.91 -1.46 -8.90
C ALA A 48 -4.76 -1.99 -7.46
N VAL A 49 -4.69 -1.11 -6.45
CA VAL A 49 -4.64 -1.50 -5.03
C VAL A 49 -5.83 -2.36 -4.65
N LYS A 50 -7.05 -1.97 -5.05
CA LYS A 50 -8.27 -2.76 -4.78
C LYS A 50 -8.20 -4.15 -5.40
N VAL A 51 -7.78 -4.24 -6.66
CA VAL A 51 -7.69 -5.52 -7.38
C VAL A 51 -6.69 -6.45 -6.70
N LEU A 52 -5.51 -5.94 -6.33
CA LEU A 52 -4.47 -6.75 -5.70
C LEU A 52 -4.87 -7.22 -4.30
N VAL A 53 -5.46 -6.35 -3.48
CA VAL A 53 -5.95 -6.73 -2.16
C VAL A 53 -7.08 -7.76 -2.27
N ALA A 54 -8.00 -7.58 -3.23
CA ALA A 54 -9.06 -8.56 -3.48
C ALA A 54 -8.53 -9.89 -4.00
N ALA A 55 -7.39 -9.89 -4.72
CA ALA A 55 -6.70 -11.09 -5.17
C ALA A 55 -5.92 -11.80 -4.05
N GLY A 56 -5.85 -11.23 -2.84
CA GLY A 56 -5.15 -11.82 -1.70
C GLY A 56 -3.70 -11.37 -1.53
N ALA A 57 -3.32 -10.21 -2.09
CA ALA A 57 -2.01 -9.63 -1.83
C ALA A 57 -1.79 -9.35 -0.33
N ASP A 58 -0.59 -9.70 0.15
CA ASP A 58 -0.21 -9.44 1.55
C ASP A 58 -0.01 -7.93 1.78
N VAL A 59 -0.97 -7.33 2.49
CA VAL A 59 -0.99 -5.90 2.86
C VAL A 59 0.09 -5.52 3.89
N ASN A 60 0.71 -6.52 4.54
CA ASN A 60 1.78 -6.33 5.53
C ASN A 60 3.14 -6.85 5.04
N ALA A 61 3.25 -7.20 3.75
CA ALA A 61 4.49 -7.65 3.15
C ALA A 61 5.61 -6.63 3.40
N ARG A 62 6.81 -7.10 3.76
CA ARG A 62 7.98 -6.23 3.95
C ARG A 62 8.79 -6.15 2.66
N GLY A 63 8.85 -4.98 2.05
CA GLY A 63 9.61 -4.65 0.85
C GLY A 63 10.99 -4.06 1.16
N ASP A 64 11.39 -3.06 0.37
CA ASP A 64 12.66 -2.37 0.52
C ASP A 64 12.82 -1.79 1.91
N ARG A 65 14.00 -2.00 2.51
CA ARG A 65 14.32 -1.53 3.87
C ARG A 65 13.20 -1.88 4.87
N GLY A 66 12.52 -3.01 4.70
CA GLY A 66 11.43 -3.44 5.58
C GLY A 66 10.17 -2.57 5.56
N ALA A 67 10.02 -1.67 4.58
CA ALA A 67 8.80 -0.88 4.38
C ALA A 67 7.62 -1.81 4.06
N THR A 68 6.43 -1.44 4.49
CA THR A 68 5.18 -2.14 4.11
C THR A 68 4.44 -1.35 3.04
N PRO A 69 3.44 -1.93 2.34
CA PRO A 69 2.63 -1.18 1.39
C PRO A 69 2.00 0.08 1.99
N LEU A 70 1.72 0.08 3.30
CA LEU A 70 1.22 1.24 4.02
C LEU A 70 2.25 2.38 4.09
N PHE A 71 3.55 2.09 4.24
CA PHE A 71 4.59 3.13 4.13
C PHE A 71 4.61 3.74 2.73
N ASN A 72 4.54 2.91 1.69
CA ASN A 72 4.53 3.39 0.31
C ASN A 72 3.29 4.23 0.01
N ALA A 73 2.12 3.87 0.53
CA ALA A 73 0.90 4.68 0.42
C ALA A 73 1.04 6.05 1.09
N VAL A 74 1.75 6.12 2.22
CA VAL A 74 2.05 7.38 2.92
C VAL A 74 3.05 8.22 2.13
N MET A 75 4.09 7.60 1.55
CA MET A 75 5.01 8.29 0.64
C MET A 75 4.31 8.86 -0.59
N GLY A 76 3.37 8.10 -1.15
CA GLY A 76 2.54 8.54 -2.27
C GLY A 76 1.57 9.67 -1.90
N GLY A 77 1.35 9.92 -0.60
CA GLY A 77 0.54 11.03 -0.12
C GLY A 77 -0.96 10.89 -0.38
N ASN A 78 -1.47 9.67 -0.59
CA ASN A 78 -2.87 9.40 -0.97
C ASN A 78 -3.70 8.88 0.22
N PRO A 79 -4.52 9.72 0.89
CA PRO A 79 -5.31 9.31 2.07
C PRO A 79 -6.30 8.19 1.78
N GLU A 80 -6.86 8.12 0.58
CA GLU A 80 -7.82 7.10 0.16
C GLU A 80 -7.18 5.71 0.15
N VAL A 81 -5.96 5.61 -0.39
CA VAL A 81 -5.19 4.36 -0.41
C VAL A 81 -4.81 3.94 1.01
N VAL A 82 -4.34 4.88 1.84
CA VAL A 82 -4.02 4.63 3.25
C VAL A 82 -5.24 4.12 4.01
N SER A 83 -6.38 4.80 3.87
CA SER A 83 -7.65 4.41 4.51
C SER A 83 -8.10 3.02 4.08
N PHE A 84 -7.95 2.68 2.80
CA PHE A 84 -8.32 1.37 2.28
C PHE A 84 -7.40 0.26 2.80
N LEU A 85 -6.07 0.46 2.80
CA LEU A 85 -5.13 -0.52 3.34
C LEU A 85 -5.37 -0.79 4.82
N LEU A 86 -5.64 0.26 5.62
CA LEU A 86 -6.00 0.11 7.03
C LEU A 86 -7.28 -0.72 7.21
N LYS A 87 -8.31 -0.49 6.37
CA LYS A 87 -9.53 -1.30 6.36
C LYS A 87 -9.29 -2.74 5.90
N ALA A 88 -8.32 -2.95 5.02
CA ALA A 88 -7.90 -4.27 4.55
C ALA A 88 -7.02 -5.03 5.55
N GLY A 89 -6.72 -4.45 6.72
CA GLY A 89 -5.97 -5.11 7.79
C GLY A 89 -4.47 -4.80 7.81
N ALA A 90 -4.02 -3.76 7.11
CA ALA A 90 -2.65 -3.27 7.26
C ALA A 90 -2.40 -2.81 8.70
N ASP A 91 -1.31 -3.28 9.33
CA ASP A 91 -0.96 -2.91 10.70
C ASP A 91 0.00 -1.70 10.70
N PRO A 92 -0.43 -0.52 11.19
CA PRO A 92 0.41 0.68 11.20
C PRO A 92 1.56 0.61 12.21
N ARG A 93 1.58 -0.40 13.09
CA ARG A 93 2.62 -0.54 14.13
C ARG A 93 3.83 -1.32 13.65
N ILE A 94 3.76 -1.94 12.47
CA ILE A 94 4.89 -2.65 11.88
C ILE A 94 5.96 -1.60 11.54
N PRO A 95 7.15 -1.65 12.18
CA PRO A 95 8.20 -0.69 11.88
C PRO A 95 8.87 -1.05 10.56
N ASN A 96 9.36 -0.04 9.85
CA ASN A 96 10.28 -0.28 8.75
C ASN A 96 11.65 -0.76 9.28
N GLY A 97 12.61 -1.00 8.39
CA GLY A 97 13.97 -1.42 8.70
C GLY A 97 14.82 -0.35 9.39
N TYR A 98 14.29 0.86 9.59
CA TYR A 98 14.88 1.90 10.44
C TYR A 98 14.20 1.99 11.81
N GLU A 99 13.43 0.97 12.19
CA GLU A 99 12.67 0.89 13.45
C GLU A 99 11.63 2.01 13.60
N ARG A 100 11.30 2.73 12.52
CA ARG A 100 10.29 3.79 12.54
C ARG A 100 8.92 3.22 12.23
N GLN A 101 7.93 3.58 13.03
CA GLN A 101 6.51 3.30 12.73
C GLN A 101 6.02 4.20 11.60
N VAL A 102 4.96 3.78 10.91
CA VAL A 102 4.44 4.54 9.76
C VAL A 102 3.89 5.91 10.18
N VAL A 103 3.38 6.02 11.41
CA VAL A 103 2.91 7.29 11.99
C VAL A 103 4.04 8.29 12.18
N ASP A 104 5.19 7.85 12.71
CA ASP A 104 6.35 8.73 12.90
C ASP A 104 6.99 9.08 11.57
N TYR A 105 6.99 8.14 10.62
CA TYR A 105 7.41 8.43 9.26
C TYR A 105 6.53 9.49 8.60
N ALA A 106 5.19 9.37 8.68
CA ALA A 106 4.23 10.33 8.13
C ALA A 106 4.47 11.75 8.67
N ARG A 107 4.77 11.90 9.96
CA ARG A 107 5.09 13.19 10.58
C ARG A 107 6.40 13.80 10.05
N ASN A 108 7.41 12.96 9.79
CA ASN A 108 8.72 13.42 9.32
C ASN A 108 8.72 13.85 7.84
N VAL A 109 7.86 13.24 7.01
CA VAL A 109 7.78 13.57 5.57
C VAL A 109 6.79 14.70 5.27
N SER A 110 6.29 15.41 6.30
CA SER A 110 5.19 16.38 6.17
C SER A 110 3.99 15.81 5.41
N ALA A 111 3.63 14.55 5.66
CA ALA A 111 2.40 13.97 5.13
C ALA A 111 1.19 14.78 5.63
N SER A 112 0.11 14.78 4.85
CA SER A 112 -1.09 15.53 5.20
C SER A 112 -1.62 15.14 6.58
N ASP A 113 -2.14 16.11 7.34
CA ASP A 113 -2.75 15.89 8.65
C ASP A 113 -3.86 14.82 8.61
N ALA A 114 -4.53 14.69 7.45
CA ALA A 114 -5.50 13.64 7.20
C ALA A 114 -4.87 12.23 7.30
N ILE A 115 -3.72 12.00 6.66
CA ILE A 115 -3.00 10.72 6.72
C ILE A 115 -2.52 10.46 8.14
N VAL A 116 -1.92 11.46 8.80
CA VAL A 116 -1.46 11.32 10.19
C VAL A 116 -2.63 10.98 11.11
N GLY A 117 -3.78 11.65 10.95
CA GLY A 117 -4.99 11.38 11.72
C GLY A 117 -5.53 9.96 11.52
N LEU A 118 -5.54 9.46 10.28
CA LEU A 118 -5.95 8.08 9.97
C LEU A 118 -5.03 7.05 10.65
N LEU A 119 -3.72 7.27 10.59
CA LEU A 119 -2.72 6.37 11.18
C LEU A 119 -2.78 6.36 12.71
N VAL A 120 -2.89 7.54 13.34
CA VAL A 120 -3.03 7.65 14.81
C VAL A 120 -4.30 6.94 15.29
N LYS A 121 -5.41 7.12 14.58
CA LYS A 121 -6.67 6.43 14.91
C LYS A 121 -6.53 4.91 14.78
N ALA A 122 -5.86 4.42 13.74
CA ALA A 122 -5.65 3.00 13.53
C ALA A 122 -4.64 2.39 14.53
N ALA A 123 -3.63 3.14 14.95
CA ALA A 123 -2.68 2.70 15.97
C ALA A 123 -3.33 2.63 17.38
N GLY A 124 -4.11 3.65 17.77
CA GLY A 124 -4.74 3.73 19.09
C GLY A 124 -5.97 2.82 19.31
N THR A 125 -6.56 2.27 18.25
CA THR A 125 -7.77 1.44 18.36
C THR A 125 -7.49 0.01 18.87
N LYS A 126 -6.26 -0.50 18.77
CA LYS A 126 -5.90 -1.83 19.30
C LYS A 126 -5.54 -1.86 20.80
N GLU A 127 -5.41 -0.71 21.48
CA GLU A 127 -5.08 -0.64 22.91
C GLU A 127 -6.29 -0.78 23.86
N ARG A 128 -7.53 -0.79 23.34
CA ARG A 128 -8.74 -1.05 24.15
C ARG A 128 -9.19 -2.51 24.06
N LYS A 129 -8.40 -3.43 24.60
CA LYS A 129 -8.93 -4.67 25.18
C LYS A 129 -8.23 -4.87 26.53
N ARG A 130 -8.77 -4.19 27.55
CA ARG A 130 -8.63 -4.59 28.95
C ARG A 130 -9.62 -5.70 29.23
#